data_AF-A0A1H1SJM5-F1
#
_entry.id   AF-A0A1H1SJM5-F1
#
_cell.length_a   1.000
_cell.length_b   1.000
_cell.length_c   1.000
_cell.angle_alpha   90.00
_cell.angle_beta   90.00
_cell.angle_gamma   90.00
#
_symmetry.space_group_name_H-M   'P 1'
#
loop_
_entity.id
_entity.type
_entity.pdbx_description
1 polymer ?
#
loop_
_entity_poly.entity_id
_entity_poly.type
_entity_poly.pdbx_seq_one_letter_code
_entity_poly.pdbx_strand_id
1 'polypeptide(L)' 'MTTNKPLFRFNARVVESDPTGYYMTRWDRAQSVSVIAHNHDEAFEKVRTLMGNPTRHSAWAVRIDSAEEIIDDNQ' A
#
# COMPACT_ATOMS: atom_id res chain seq x y z
N MET A 1 -18.42 13.44 20.21
CA MET A 1 -17.36 14.17 19.50
C MET A 1 -16.82 13.24 18.42
N THR A 2 -17.28 13.39 17.18
CA THR A 2 -16.72 12.67 16.03
C THR A 2 -15.42 13.38 15.66
N THR A 3 -14.30 12.91 16.20
CA THR A 3 -12.98 13.39 15.77
C THR A 3 -12.81 12.95 14.31
N ASN A 4 -12.97 13.87 13.38
CA ASN A 4 -12.72 13.61 11.97
C ASN A 4 -11.21 13.35 11.85
N LYS A 5 -10.80 12.08 11.85
CA LYS A 5 -9.39 11.73 11.72
C LYS A 5 -8.95 12.14 10.31
N PRO A 6 -7.77 12.77 10.16
CA PRO A 6 -7.28 13.12 8.84
C PRO A 6 -7.22 11.85 7.97
N LEU A 7 -7.66 12.00 6.72
CA LEU A 7 -7.61 10.96 5.71
C LEU A 7 -6.47 11.30 4.75
N PHE A 8 -5.72 10.29 4.35
CA PHE A 8 -4.63 10.44 3.41
C PHE A 8 -4.82 9.48 2.25
N ARG A 9 -4.47 9.93 1.05
CA ARG A 9 -4.27 9.08 -0.12
C ARG A 9 -2.81 8.63 -0.11
N PHE A 10 -2.60 7.35 0.12
CA PHE A 10 -1.29 6.72 0.04
C PHE A 10 -1.10 6.13 -1.35
N ASN A 11 -0.03 6.54 -2.03
CA ASN A 11 0.42 5.91 -3.27
C ASN A 11 1.55 4.93 -2.93
N ALA A 12 1.38 3.68 -3.32
CA ALA A 12 2.31 2.60 -3.03
C ALA A 12 2.62 1.79 -4.29
N ARG A 13 3.77 1.14 -4.27
CA ARG A 13 4.16 0.12 -5.23
C ARG A 13 4.17 -1.24 -4.55
N VAL A 14 3.64 -2.24 -5.25
CA VAL A 14 3.53 -3.60 -4.75
C VAL A 14 4.14 -4.57 -5.75
N VAL A 15 4.93 -5.51 -5.25
CA VAL A 15 5.51 -6.57 -6.07
C VAL A 15 5.51 -7.89 -5.31
N GLU A 16 5.35 -8.99 -6.03
CA GLU A 16 5.62 -10.31 -5.45
C GLU A 16 7.11 -10.42 -5.16
N SER A 17 7.44 -10.51 -3.88
CA SER A 17 8.79 -10.82 -3.43
C SER A 17 8.98 -12.32 -3.33
N ASP A 18 10.17 -12.77 -3.70
CA ASP A 18 10.63 -14.12 -3.42
C ASP A 18 11.19 -14.17 -1.99
N PRO A 19 10.50 -14.81 -1.04
CA PRO A 19 10.93 -14.88 0.35
C PRO A 19 12.14 -15.78 0.56
N THR A 20 12.58 -16.54 -0.45
CA THR A 20 13.79 -17.36 -0.37
C THR A 20 15.07 -16.52 -0.47
N GLY A 21 14.97 -15.26 -0.90
CA GLY A 21 16.08 -14.31 -0.95
C GLY A 21 17.14 -14.61 -2.03
N TYR A 22 16.92 -15.63 -2.86
CA TYR A 22 17.82 -15.97 -3.96
C TYR A 22 17.79 -14.92 -5.09
N TYR A 23 16.68 -14.19 -5.23
CA TYR A 23 16.53 -13.12 -6.21
C TYR A 23 16.25 -11.78 -5.54
N MET A 24 16.84 -10.71 -6.08
CA MET A 24 16.48 -9.34 -5.69
C MET A 24 15.01 -9.06 -5.99
N THR A 25 14.32 -8.37 -5.08
CA THR A 25 12.95 -7.89 -5.29
C THR A 25 12.88 -7.03 -6.55
N ARG A 26 12.12 -7.50 -7.54
CA ARG A 26 11.99 -6.88 -8.86
C ARG A 26 11.07 -5.67 -8.86
N TRP A 27 11.50 -4.59 -8.22
CA TRP A 27 10.75 -3.33 -8.18
C TRP A 27 10.48 -2.73 -9.57
N ASP A 28 11.21 -3.16 -10.61
CA ASP A 28 10.91 -2.87 -12.02
C ASP A 28 9.56 -3.43 -12.50
N ARG A 29 9.04 -4.46 -11.82
CA ARG A 29 7.74 -5.09 -12.10
C ARG A 29 6.67 -4.69 -11.10
N ALA A 30 6.92 -3.69 -10.27
CA ALA A 30 5.98 -3.30 -9.25
C ALA A 30 4.71 -2.68 -9.85
N GLN A 31 3.56 -3.04 -9.29
CA GLN A 31 2.27 -2.48 -9.62
C GLN A 31 2.01 -1.28 -8.72
N SER A 32 1.60 -0.16 -9.30
CA SER A 32 1.19 1.02 -8.53
C SER A 32 -0.23 0.84 -8.00
N VAL A 33 -0.44 1.19 -6.73
CA VAL A 33 -1.73 1.11 -6.08
C VAL A 33 -1.93 2.33 -5.18
N SER A 34 -3.16 2.82 -5.09
CA SER A 34 -3.50 3.95 -4.25
C SER A 34 -4.63 3.58 -3.30
N VAL A 35 -4.46 3.85 -2.01
CA VAL A 35 -5.46 3.56 -0.97
C VAL A 35 -5.71 4.79 -0.11
N ILE A 36 -6.93 4.92 0.39
CA ILE A 36 -7.29 5.97 1.34
C ILE A 36 -7.23 5.37 2.75
N ALA A 37 -6.46 5.95 3.65
CA ALA A 37 -6.29 5.48 5.03
C ALA A 37 -5.97 6.64 5.98
N HIS A 38 -6.11 6.42 7.28
CA HIS A 38 -5.76 7.43 8.29
C HIS A 38 -4.28 7.44 8.66
N ASN A 39 -3.56 6.35 8.39
CA ASN A 39 -2.14 6.21 8.69
C ASN A 39 -1.49 5.14 7.80
N HIS A 40 -0.16 5.02 7.90
CA HIS A 40 0.64 4.08 7.10
C HIS A 40 0.30 2.61 7.38
N ASP A 41 0.02 2.23 8.62
CA ASP A 41 -0.29 0.84 8.99
C ASP A 41 -1.62 0.41 8.36
N GLU A 42 -2.64 1.27 8.45
CA GLU A 42 -3.93 1.04 7.81
C GLU A 42 -3.80 1.02 6.28
N ALA A 43 -2.97 1.90 5.71
CA ALA A 43 -2.70 1.89 4.28
C ALA A 43 -2.08 0.54 3.86
N PHE A 44 -1.12 0.05 4.63
CA PHE A 44 -0.43 -1.20 4.34
C PHE A 44 -1.36 -2.42 4.40
N GLU A 45 -2.23 -2.49 5.41
CA GLU A 45 -3.24 -3.54 5.52
C GLU A 45 -4.28 -3.46 4.40
N LYS A 46 -4.72 -2.25 4.01
CA LYS A 46 -5.61 -2.05 2.86
C LYS A 46 -4.96 -2.50 1.56
N VAL A 47 -3.69 -2.17 1.34
CA VAL A 47 -2.93 -2.61 0.17
C VAL A 47 -2.82 -4.14 0.14
N ARG A 48 -2.46 -4.78 1.24
CA ARG A 48 -2.37 -6.25 1.33
C ARG A 48 -3.71 -6.92 1.04
N THR A 49 -4.79 -6.39 1.62
CA THR A 49 -6.14 -6.90 1.40
C THR A 49 -6.55 -6.76 -0.06
N LEU A 50 -6.25 -5.62 -0.69
CA LEU A 50 -6.57 -5.35 -2.10
C LEU A 50 -5.83 -6.29 -3.06
N MET A 51 -4.56 -6.59 -2.76
CA MET A 51 -3.72 -7.46 -3.59
C MET A 51 -4.02 -8.96 -3.40
N GLY A 52 -4.74 -9.32 -2.33
CA GLY A 52 -5.12 -10.69 -2.03
C GLY A 52 -3.90 -11.59 -1.78
N ASN A 53 -4.03 -12.87 -2.13
CA ASN A 53 -2.96 -13.84 -1.93
C ASN A 53 -1.95 -13.81 -3.09
N PRO A 54 -0.64 -13.69 -2.81
CA PRO A 54 0.39 -13.79 -3.83
C PRO A 54 0.46 -15.22 -4.41
N THR A 55 1.09 -15.37 -5.58
CA THR A 55 1.34 -16.69 -6.16
C THR A 55 2.21 -17.58 -5.25
N ARG A 56 2.10 -18.91 -5.42
CA ARG A 56 2.66 -19.92 -4.50
C ARG A 56 4.11 -19.60 -4.09
N HIS A 57 4.33 -19.55 -2.77
CA HIS A 57 5.60 -19.28 -2.09
C HIS A 57 6.12 -17.84 -2.20
N SER A 58 5.34 -16.88 -2.67
CA SER A 58 5.71 -15.46 -2.67
C SER A 58 5.07 -14.70 -1.50
N ALA A 59 5.61 -13.52 -1.19
CA ALA A 59 4.98 -12.55 -0.28
C ALA A 59 4.86 -11.19 -0.97
N TRP A 60 3.80 -10.43 -0.72
CA TRP A 60 3.71 -9.05 -1.24
C TRP A 60 4.72 -8.15 -0.52
N ALA A 61 5.69 -7.62 -1.27
CA ALA A 61 6.49 -6.49 -0.83
C ALA A 61 5.77 -5.20 -1.23
N VAL A 62 5.50 -4.36 -0.23
CA VAL A 62 4.80 -3.09 -0.41
C VAL A 62 5.75 -1.96 -0.02
N ARG A 63 5.80 -0.91 -0.84
CA ARG A 63 6.54 0.32 -0.57
C ARG A 63 5.63 1.50 -0.78
N ILE A 64 5.43 2.30 0.27
CA ILE A 64 4.69 3.57 0.17
C ILE A 64 5.66 4.62 -0.37
N ASP A 65 5.26 5.30 -1.44
CA ASP A 65 6.06 6.33 -2.10
C ASP A 65 5.63 7.74 -1.68
N SER A 66 4.32 7.97 -1.49
CA SER A 66 3.80 9.25 -1.00
C SER A 66 2.50 9.09 -0.21
N ALA A 67 2.23 10.10 0.62
CA ALA A 67 0.99 10.25 1.35
C ALA A 67 0.50 11.70 1.19
N GLU A 68 -0.69 11.87 0.65
CA GLU A 68 -1.30 13.18 0.42
C GLU A 68 -2.53 13.32 1.31
N GLU A 69 -2.61 14.38 2.11
CA GLU A 69 -3.79 14.64 2.93
C GLU A 69 -4.99 14.96 2.02
N ILE A 70 -6.11 14.27 2.27
CA ILE A 70 -7.38 14.52 1.61
C ILE A 70 -8.13 15.52 2.46
N ILE A 71 -8.04 16.79 2.08
CA ILE A 71 -8.92 17.83 2.58
C ILE A 71 -10.23 17.67 1.82
N ASP A 72 -11.28 17.19 2.49
CA ASP A 72 -12.63 17.15 1.92
C ASP A 72 -13.15 18.59 1.84
N ASP A 73 -12.81 19.26 0.74
CA ASP A 73 -13.22 20.64 0.46
C ASP A 73 -14.63 20.66 -0.17
N ASN A 74 -15.56 19.91 0.42
CA ASN A 74 -16.98 20.03 0.11
C ASN A 74 -17.54 21.27 0.83
N GLN A 75 -17.32 22.43 0.20
CA GLN A 75 -18.15 23.63 0.40
C GLN A 75 -19.46 23.52 -0.40
#